data_AF-A0A367XKY9-F1
#
_entry.id   AF-A0A367XKY9-F1
#
_cell.length_a   1.000
_cell.length_b   1.000
_cell.length_c   1.000
_cell.angle_alpha   90.00
_cell.angle_beta   90.00
_cell.angle_gamma   90.00
#
_symmetry.space_group_name_H-M   'P 1'
#
loop_
_entity.id
_entity.type
_entity.pdbx_description
1 polymer ?
#
loop_
_entity_poly.entity_id
_entity_poly.type
_entity_poly.pdbx_seq_one_letter_code
_entity_poly.pdbx_strand_id
1 'polypeptide(L)'
;MTKPALDTRDDIRFLFGNEERSLRDIDPQMTVLNWLRLNERRTGTKEGCAEGDCGACTVIMGEPDGQGSMRYRTVNACIQFMPTLDGKQLLTVEHLKSGDGSLHPVQQAMVETHGSQCGFCTPGFVMSLYQLWLDGGEDDRGAINDALAGNLCRCTGYGPIIEAARKAGGISATDPVEQKRRSDIATRLTTMIEGADMLALEMPVGRYFAPRSSDELAALLVAHPDATVLAGGTDVGLWVTKMLKRLDPIIYIGDVADLKSVREKDGVLTIGAGVTYSDAHKALGMIAGDVGELVRRIGSRQIRNAGTVGGNIANGSPIGDTPPALIALGARIVLRMGDIRREVALEDFFITYSKQDRAKGEFVESIIVPKPDAGVQFKAYKISKRFDQDITAVLAAFAIRVDSGKVVEFRAAFGGMAGTPMRAKKCEAALIDKDWNEASLNAAQLALTKDFAPMSDMRASKEYRMLVAQNLLTKLFIETTAPEIATRLVGREAAHV
;
A
#
# COMPACT_ATOMS: atom_id res chain seq x y z
N MET A 1 28.93 15.17 24.05
CA MET A 1 29.17 15.09 22.60
C MET A 1 28.17 16.01 21.93
N THR A 2 28.63 17.14 21.40
CA THR A 2 27.83 18.06 20.59
C THR A 2 27.37 17.30 19.34
N LYS A 3 26.05 17.14 19.17
CA LYS A 3 25.45 16.58 17.95
C LYS A 3 25.99 17.37 16.75
N PRO A 4 26.35 16.71 15.63
CA PRO A 4 26.48 17.44 14.38
C PRO A 4 25.15 18.16 14.15
N ALA A 5 25.18 19.48 14.01
CA ALA A 5 24.00 20.23 13.61
C ALA A 5 23.65 19.73 12.20
N LEU A 6 22.53 19.03 12.07
CA LEU A 6 21.98 18.74 10.75
C LEU A 6 21.52 20.08 10.19
N ASP A 7 21.99 20.44 9.00
CA ASP A 7 21.50 21.63 8.31
C ASP A 7 20.02 21.41 7.98
N THR A 8 19.17 22.38 8.34
CA THR A 8 17.70 22.28 8.23
C THR A 8 17.07 23.53 7.65
N ARG A 9 15.94 23.35 6.96
CA ARG A 9 15.02 24.42 6.54
C ARG A 9 13.60 24.17 7.04
N ASP A 10 12.81 25.23 7.10
CA ASP A 10 11.50 25.29 7.75
C ASP A 10 10.33 25.63 6.79
N ASP A 11 10.56 25.63 5.48
CA ASP A 11 9.55 25.92 4.47
C ASP A 11 9.28 24.75 3.53
N ILE A 12 8.01 24.38 3.35
CA ILE A 12 7.55 23.34 2.41
C ILE A 12 7.46 23.95 1.02
N ARG A 13 8.24 23.42 0.06
CA ARG A 13 8.29 23.93 -1.33
C ARG A 13 7.70 22.92 -2.30
N PHE A 14 6.72 23.31 -3.08
CA PHE A 14 6.04 22.39 -4.01
C PHE A 14 5.36 23.14 -5.16
N LEU A 15 4.88 22.40 -6.15
CA LEU A 15 4.03 22.93 -7.22
C LEU A 15 2.56 22.61 -6.93
N PHE A 16 1.70 23.62 -6.92
CA PHE A 16 0.25 23.46 -6.92
C PHE A 16 -0.29 23.76 -8.32
N GLY A 17 -0.70 22.73 -9.06
CA GLY A 17 -0.82 22.86 -10.51
C GLY A 17 0.56 23.16 -11.10
N ASN A 18 0.69 24.31 -11.74
CA ASN A 18 1.98 24.81 -12.25
C ASN A 18 2.54 25.97 -11.41
N GLU A 19 1.84 26.40 -10.36
CA GLU A 19 2.22 27.52 -9.51
C GLU A 19 3.15 27.06 -8.39
N GLU A 20 4.22 27.81 -8.16
CA GLU A 20 5.13 27.56 -7.05
C GLU A 20 4.49 28.00 -5.74
N ARG A 21 4.66 27.16 -4.71
CA ARG A 21 4.20 27.40 -3.36
C ARG A 21 5.35 27.16 -2.40
N SER A 22 5.47 28.06 -1.43
CA SER A 22 6.39 27.97 -0.30
C SER A 22 5.58 28.26 0.95
N LEU A 23 5.41 27.26 1.82
CA LEU A 23 4.60 27.38 3.03
C LEU A 23 5.49 27.29 4.27
N ARG A 24 5.36 28.28 5.15
CA ARG A 24 5.95 28.33 6.50
C ARG A 24 4.83 28.29 7.53
N ASP A 25 5.17 27.99 8.77
CA ASP A 25 4.24 28.04 9.91
C ASP A 25 2.98 27.16 9.76
N ILE A 26 3.10 26.04 9.03
CA ILE A 26 2.02 25.09 8.82
C ILE A 26 2.07 24.00 9.90
N ASP A 27 0.90 23.67 10.47
CA ASP A 27 0.76 22.49 11.34
C ASP A 27 1.26 21.24 10.58
N PRO A 28 2.28 20.51 11.09
CA PRO A 28 2.83 19.35 10.40
C PRO A 28 1.82 18.21 10.18
N GLN A 29 0.69 18.25 10.89
CA GLN A 29 -0.41 17.29 10.79
C GLN A 29 -1.59 17.83 9.96
N MET A 30 -1.48 19.02 9.37
CA MET A 30 -2.49 19.55 8.45
C MET A 30 -2.59 18.63 7.25
N THR A 31 -3.79 18.09 7.00
CA THR A 31 -4.03 17.26 5.84
C THR A 31 -4.08 18.10 4.57
N VAL A 32 -3.64 17.54 3.45
CA VAL A 32 -3.72 18.18 2.13
C VAL A 32 -5.16 18.57 1.83
N LEU A 33 -6.14 17.72 2.18
CA LEU A 33 -7.56 18.02 2.00
C LEU A 33 -8.02 19.26 2.77
N ASN A 34 -7.61 19.41 4.03
CA ASN A 34 -7.97 20.57 4.83
C ASN A 34 -7.33 21.84 4.30
N TRP A 35 -6.05 21.79 3.94
CA TRP A 35 -5.37 22.92 3.32
C TRP A 35 -6.06 23.38 2.02
N LEU A 36 -6.37 22.43 1.11
CA LEU A 36 -7.07 22.72 -0.15
C LEU A 36 -8.40 23.45 0.09
N ARG A 37 -9.20 22.97 1.04
CA ARG A 37 -10.58 23.43 1.25
C ARG A 37 -10.66 24.69 2.11
N LEU A 38 -9.84 24.77 3.14
CA LEU A 38 -9.91 25.80 4.18
C LEU A 38 -8.97 26.98 3.89
N ASN A 39 -7.80 26.72 3.31
CA ASN A 39 -6.80 27.75 3.02
C ASN A 39 -6.89 28.19 1.56
N GLU A 40 -6.71 27.28 0.59
CA GLU A 40 -6.72 27.62 -0.84
C GLU A 40 -8.14 27.84 -1.41
N ARG A 41 -9.18 27.45 -0.68
CA ARG A 41 -10.59 27.49 -1.12
C ARG A 41 -10.84 26.75 -2.44
N ARG A 42 -10.00 25.77 -2.76
CA ARG A 42 -10.15 24.83 -3.88
C ARG A 42 -11.00 23.65 -3.42
N THR A 43 -12.32 23.82 -3.53
CA THR A 43 -13.29 22.94 -2.88
C THR A 43 -13.76 21.77 -3.73
N GLY A 44 -13.20 21.56 -4.93
CA GLY A 44 -13.51 20.43 -5.82
C GLY A 44 -13.19 19.09 -5.17
N THR A 45 -12.04 18.96 -4.52
CA THR A 45 -11.69 17.78 -3.71
C THR A 45 -12.57 17.70 -2.44
N LYS A 46 -13.16 16.53 -2.18
CA LYS A 46 -14.19 16.37 -1.14
C LYS A 46 -13.75 15.49 0.02
N GLU A 47 -14.29 15.80 1.21
CA GLU A 47 -14.25 14.88 2.35
C GLU A 47 -15.48 13.98 2.33
N GLY A 48 -15.30 12.66 2.26
CA GLY A 48 -16.39 11.70 2.37
C GLY A 48 -16.27 10.78 3.58
N CYS A 49 -15.07 10.25 3.84
CA CYS A 49 -14.83 9.30 4.94
C CYS A 49 -13.67 9.70 5.88
N ALA A 50 -12.69 10.48 5.43
CA ALA A 50 -11.49 10.85 6.19
C ALA A 50 -10.59 9.67 6.66
N GLU A 51 -10.61 8.54 5.95
CA GLU A 51 -9.78 7.34 6.23
C GLU A 51 -9.23 6.65 4.98
N GLY A 52 -9.30 7.33 3.82
CA GLY A 52 -8.81 6.79 2.55
C GLY A 52 -9.71 5.76 1.85
N ASP A 53 -10.86 5.42 2.43
CA ASP A 53 -11.74 4.36 1.92
C ASP A 53 -12.56 4.77 0.68
N CYS A 54 -13.21 5.95 0.72
CA CYS A 54 -14.21 6.30 -0.30
C CYS A 54 -13.67 6.92 -1.60
N GLY A 55 -12.41 7.36 -1.64
CA GLY A 55 -11.80 7.99 -2.83
C GLY A 55 -12.33 9.38 -3.24
N ALA A 56 -13.31 9.97 -2.54
CA ALA A 56 -13.84 11.30 -2.89
C ALA A 56 -12.79 12.44 -2.78
N CYS A 57 -11.72 12.19 -2.03
CA CYS A 57 -10.57 13.08 -1.85
C CYS A 57 -9.38 12.76 -2.77
N THR A 58 -9.59 11.94 -3.81
CA THR A 58 -8.48 11.54 -4.71
C THR A 58 -7.90 12.77 -5.41
N VAL A 59 -6.58 12.89 -5.34
CA VAL A 59 -5.75 13.88 -6.04
C VAL A 59 -4.59 13.16 -6.71
N ILE A 60 -3.88 13.83 -7.64
CA ILE A 60 -2.63 13.30 -8.21
C ILE A 60 -1.44 14.00 -7.55
N MET A 61 -0.48 13.20 -7.12
CA MET A 61 0.84 13.64 -6.68
C MET A 61 1.86 13.25 -7.75
N GLY A 62 2.63 14.22 -8.22
CA GLY A 62 3.73 14.04 -9.15
C GLY A 62 5.08 14.23 -8.45
N GLU A 63 6.05 13.40 -8.75
CA GLU A 63 7.44 13.57 -8.28
C GLU A 63 8.42 13.26 -9.41
N PRO A 64 9.62 13.90 -9.43
CA PRO A 64 10.67 13.53 -10.37
C PRO A 64 11.03 12.05 -10.26
N ASP A 65 11.18 11.38 -11.39
CA ASP A 65 11.51 9.95 -11.44
C ASP A 65 13.02 9.64 -11.38
N GLY A 66 13.86 10.69 -11.38
CA GLY A 66 15.32 10.60 -11.44
C GLY A 66 15.89 10.36 -12.84
N GLN A 67 15.04 10.26 -13.86
CA GLN A 67 15.38 10.05 -15.28
C GLN A 67 15.05 11.28 -16.13
N GLY A 68 14.82 12.44 -15.50
CA GLY A 68 14.45 13.69 -16.18
C GLY A 68 12.98 13.77 -16.57
N SER A 69 12.10 12.96 -15.96
CA SER A 69 10.66 13.01 -16.17
C SER A 69 9.90 12.99 -14.84
N MET A 70 8.57 12.93 -14.93
CA MET A 70 7.65 12.92 -13.80
C MET A 70 6.93 11.59 -13.69
N ARG A 71 6.87 11.07 -12.46
CA ARG A 71 6.00 9.97 -12.07
C ARG A 71 4.77 10.53 -11.36
N TYR A 72 3.58 10.18 -11.86
CA TYR A 72 2.30 10.57 -11.29
C TYR A 72 1.61 9.40 -10.61
N ARG A 73 1.00 9.68 -9.46
CA ARG A 73 0.22 8.70 -8.69
C ARG A 73 -1.00 9.34 -8.08
N THR A 74 -2.10 8.60 -8.03
CA THR A 74 -3.26 8.97 -7.23
C THR A 74 -3.00 8.70 -5.75
N VAL A 75 -3.43 9.62 -4.88
CA VAL A 75 -3.37 9.48 -3.42
C VAL A 75 -4.63 10.05 -2.77
N ASN A 76 -4.88 9.70 -1.50
CA ASN A 76 -6.00 10.23 -0.73
C ASN A 76 -5.60 11.49 0.04
N ALA A 77 -6.05 12.67 -0.38
CA ALA A 77 -5.68 13.94 0.26
C ALA A 77 -6.11 14.03 1.73
N CYS A 78 -7.11 13.24 2.17
CA CYS A 78 -7.62 13.27 3.55
C CYS A 78 -6.65 12.71 4.59
N ILE A 79 -5.69 11.88 4.19
CA ILE A 79 -4.75 11.19 5.09
C ILE A 79 -3.28 11.47 4.72
N GLN A 80 -3.07 12.38 3.77
CA GLN A 80 -1.77 12.89 3.39
C GLN A 80 -1.52 14.22 4.12
N PHE A 81 -0.35 14.41 4.73
CA PHE A 81 -0.01 15.67 5.42
C PHE A 81 0.73 16.64 4.51
N MET A 82 0.53 17.94 4.72
CA MET A 82 1.13 19.00 3.91
C MET A 82 2.65 18.90 3.74
N PRO A 83 3.46 18.59 4.78
CA PRO A 83 4.91 18.51 4.62
C PRO A 83 5.37 17.44 3.62
N THR A 84 4.56 16.41 3.36
CA THR A 84 4.89 15.35 2.38
C THR A 84 4.84 15.82 0.91
N LEU A 85 4.34 17.04 0.65
CA LEU A 85 4.32 17.63 -0.69
C LEU A 85 5.65 18.26 -1.09
N ASP A 86 6.59 18.38 -0.15
CA ASP A 86 7.88 19.01 -0.41
C ASP A 86 8.61 18.35 -1.60
N GLY A 87 9.03 19.16 -2.57
CA GLY A 87 9.65 18.70 -3.81
C GLY A 87 8.70 18.00 -4.79
N LYS A 88 7.38 18.10 -4.62
CA LYS A 88 6.37 17.40 -5.44
C LYS A 88 5.42 18.37 -6.15
N GLN A 89 4.66 17.83 -7.09
CA GLN A 89 3.53 18.51 -7.73
C GLN A 89 2.21 17.95 -7.20
N LEU A 90 1.27 18.82 -6.86
CA LEU A 90 -0.09 18.46 -6.49
C LEU A 90 -1.06 18.91 -7.59
N LEU A 91 -1.83 17.96 -8.12
CA LEU A 91 -2.89 18.20 -9.10
C LEU A 91 -4.26 17.80 -8.53
N THR A 92 -5.25 18.63 -8.77
CA THR A 92 -6.64 18.46 -8.33
C THR A 92 -7.59 18.54 -9.52
N VAL A 93 -8.88 18.26 -9.29
CA VAL A 93 -9.90 18.28 -10.36
C VAL A 93 -9.98 19.62 -11.09
N GLU A 94 -9.73 20.73 -10.38
CA GLU A 94 -9.75 22.08 -10.95
C GLU A 94 -8.63 22.31 -11.96
N HIS A 95 -7.51 21.59 -11.85
CA HIS A 95 -6.34 21.74 -12.73
C HIS A 95 -6.50 21.05 -14.08
N LEU A 96 -7.52 20.19 -14.24
CA LEU A 96 -7.72 19.48 -15.51
C LEU A 96 -8.39 20.35 -16.57
N LYS A 97 -9.09 21.41 -16.15
CA LYS A 97 -9.74 22.35 -17.07
C LYS A 97 -8.66 23.09 -17.87
N SER A 98 -8.82 23.11 -19.19
CA SER A 98 -7.92 23.81 -20.10
C SER A 98 -7.95 25.33 -19.89
N GLY A 99 -6.92 26.04 -20.35
CA GLY A 99 -6.82 27.51 -20.23
C GLY A 99 -7.91 28.28 -20.97
N ASP A 100 -8.47 27.71 -22.05
CA ASP A 100 -9.63 28.26 -22.78
C ASP A 100 -10.98 27.96 -22.08
N GLY A 101 -10.93 27.21 -20.99
CA GLY A 101 -12.07 26.79 -20.20
C GLY A 101 -12.79 25.54 -20.70
N SER A 102 -12.27 24.85 -21.71
CA SER A 102 -12.78 23.54 -22.11
C SER A 102 -12.52 22.48 -21.03
N LEU A 103 -13.42 21.49 -20.95
CA LEU A 103 -13.27 20.35 -20.05
C LEU A 103 -12.18 19.41 -20.55
N HIS A 104 -11.45 18.79 -19.63
CA HIS A 104 -10.56 17.68 -19.95
C HIS A 104 -11.35 16.52 -20.58
N PRO A 105 -10.78 15.71 -21.50
CA PRO A 105 -11.45 14.54 -22.08
C PRO A 105 -12.13 13.62 -21.06
N VAL A 106 -11.48 13.37 -19.92
CA VAL A 106 -12.05 12.61 -18.79
C VAL A 106 -13.28 13.28 -18.17
N GLN A 107 -13.23 14.60 -17.97
CA GLN A 107 -14.38 15.35 -17.43
C GLN A 107 -15.54 15.35 -18.43
N GLN A 108 -15.24 15.54 -19.71
CA GLN A 108 -16.21 15.52 -20.80
C GLN A 108 -16.86 14.14 -20.93
N ALA A 109 -16.07 13.06 -20.88
CA ALA A 109 -16.58 11.69 -20.93
C ALA A 109 -17.56 11.41 -19.79
N MET A 110 -17.25 11.85 -18.56
CA MET A 110 -18.16 11.71 -17.41
C MET A 110 -19.51 12.42 -17.61
N VAL A 111 -19.54 13.55 -18.32
CA VAL A 111 -20.78 14.25 -18.68
C VAL A 111 -21.55 13.44 -19.72
N GLU A 112 -20.89 13.05 -20.80
CA GLU A 112 -21.51 12.42 -21.96
C GLU A 112 -22.01 11.00 -21.71
N THR A 113 -21.43 10.27 -20.77
CA THR A 113 -21.88 8.92 -20.42
C THR A 113 -22.86 8.91 -19.26
N HIS A 114 -23.24 10.08 -18.71
CA HIS A 114 -24.02 10.19 -17.48
C HIS A 114 -23.34 9.56 -16.26
N GLY A 115 -22.00 9.66 -16.19
CA GLY A 115 -21.15 9.19 -15.10
C GLY A 115 -21.31 9.95 -13.77
N SER A 116 -22.18 10.96 -13.71
CA SER A 116 -22.41 11.80 -12.54
C SER A 116 -23.89 12.04 -12.28
N GLN A 117 -24.34 11.80 -11.04
CA GLN A 117 -25.68 12.14 -10.56
C GLN A 117 -25.60 13.22 -9.46
N CYS A 118 -25.44 12.84 -8.19
CA CYS A 118 -25.32 13.81 -7.09
C CYS A 118 -24.05 14.68 -7.16
N GLY A 119 -23.06 14.27 -7.95
CA GLY A 119 -21.82 15.02 -8.18
C GLY A 119 -20.76 14.90 -7.09
N PHE A 120 -21.07 14.37 -5.90
CA PHE A 120 -20.15 14.43 -4.76
C PHE A 120 -18.88 13.58 -4.94
N CYS A 121 -19.02 12.35 -5.44
CA CYS A 121 -17.89 11.47 -5.72
C CYS A 121 -17.17 11.80 -7.03
N THR A 122 -17.80 12.58 -7.91
CA THR A 122 -17.36 12.81 -9.29
C THR A 122 -15.92 13.35 -9.37
N PRO A 123 -15.48 14.33 -8.54
CA PRO A 123 -14.09 14.77 -8.53
C PRO A 123 -13.08 13.64 -8.28
N GLY A 124 -13.37 12.77 -7.32
CA GLY A 124 -12.50 11.65 -6.99
C GLY A 124 -12.39 10.64 -8.14
N PHE A 125 -13.51 10.31 -8.79
CA PHE A 125 -13.52 9.46 -9.99
C PHE A 125 -12.77 10.09 -11.15
N VAL A 126 -12.99 11.39 -11.41
CA VAL A 126 -12.28 12.13 -12.46
C VAL A 126 -10.76 12.06 -12.26
N MET A 127 -10.26 12.20 -11.03
CA MET A 127 -8.81 12.11 -10.78
C MET A 127 -8.27 10.67 -10.96
N SER A 128 -9.04 9.64 -10.60
CA SER A 128 -8.65 8.24 -10.88
C SER A 128 -8.65 7.91 -12.37
N LEU A 129 -9.65 8.39 -13.11
CA LEU A 129 -9.72 8.24 -14.56
C LEU A 129 -8.65 9.07 -15.28
N TYR A 130 -8.28 10.24 -14.74
CA TYR A 130 -7.17 11.03 -15.26
C TYR A 130 -5.84 10.30 -15.11
N GLN A 131 -5.61 9.56 -14.03
CA GLN A 131 -4.45 8.69 -13.92
C GLN A 131 -4.47 7.58 -14.98
N LEU A 132 -5.61 6.90 -15.21
CA LEU A 132 -5.73 5.92 -16.30
C LEU A 132 -5.42 6.54 -17.66
N TRP A 133 -5.93 7.74 -17.91
CA TRP A 133 -5.67 8.48 -19.14
C TRP A 133 -4.17 8.77 -19.31
N LEU A 134 -3.48 9.21 -18.24
CA LEU A 134 -2.02 9.41 -18.22
C LEU A 134 -1.21 8.11 -18.42
N ASP A 135 -1.81 6.97 -18.09
CA ASP A 135 -1.21 5.64 -18.24
C ASP A 135 -1.43 5.06 -19.66
N GLY A 136 -2.09 5.79 -20.57
CA GLY A 136 -2.36 5.36 -21.95
C GLY A 136 -3.81 4.92 -22.20
N GLY A 137 -4.68 4.98 -21.19
CA GLY A 137 -6.06 4.51 -21.28
C GLY A 137 -6.18 3.01 -21.00
N GLU A 138 -7.41 2.52 -20.89
CA GLU A 138 -7.72 1.11 -20.67
C GLU A 138 -9.11 0.79 -21.21
N ASP A 139 -9.25 -0.36 -21.88
CA ASP A 139 -10.52 -0.86 -22.42
C ASP A 139 -11.06 -2.04 -21.60
N ASP A 140 -10.16 -2.77 -20.95
CA ASP A 140 -10.53 -3.90 -20.14
C ASP A 140 -11.33 -3.49 -18.90
N ARG A 141 -12.50 -4.12 -18.72
CA ARG A 141 -13.40 -3.86 -17.60
C ARG A 141 -12.74 -4.20 -16.25
N GLY A 142 -11.96 -5.29 -16.18
CA GLY A 142 -11.30 -5.73 -14.96
C GLY A 142 -10.25 -4.71 -14.49
N ALA A 143 -9.38 -4.28 -15.39
CA ALA A 143 -8.34 -3.28 -15.13
C ALA A 143 -8.94 -1.90 -14.81
N ILE A 144 -10.02 -1.48 -15.50
CA ILE A 144 -10.76 -0.27 -15.13
C ILE A 144 -11.34 -0.41 -13.71
N ASN A 145 -11.96 -1.55 -13.39
CA ASN A 145 -12.49 -1.80 -12.05
C ASN A 145 -11.38 -1.74 -11.00
N ASP A 146 -10.20 -2.28 -11.26
CA ASP A 146 -9.06 -2.24 -10.33
C ASP A 146 -8.55 -0.82 -10.07
N ALA A 147 -8.52 0.02 -11.11
CA ALA A 147 -8.15 1.42 -10.99
C ALA A 147 -9.22 2.26 -10.27
N LEU A 148 -10.50 1.91 -10.45
CA LEU A 148 -11.64 2.58 -9.82
C LEU A 148 -12.07 1.96 -8.49
N ALA A 149 -11.48 0.82 -8.10
CA ALA A 149 -11.84 0.10 -6.89
C ALA A 149 -11.75 1.03 -5.68
N GLY A 150 -10.88 2.04 -5.72
CA GLY A 150 -10.69 3.06 -4.70
C GLY A 150 -11.75 4.12 -4.52
N ASN A 151 -12.81 4.11 -5.34
CA ASN A 151 -13.77 5.20 -5.44
C ASN A 151 -15.19 4.67 -5.25
N LEU A 152 -15.88 5.17 -4.23
CA LEU A 152 -17.25 4.73 -3.93
C LEU A 152 -18.28 5.70 -4.53
N CYS A 153 -19.24 5.13 -5.27
CA CYS A 153 -20.42 5.84 -5.74
C CYS A 153 -21.68 5.19 -5.20
N ARG A 154 -22.60 6.00 -4.66
CA ARG A 154 -23.89 5.51 -4.15
C ARG A 154 -25.07 5.68 -5.13
N CYS A 155 -24.85 6.40 -6.23
CA CYS A 155 -25.94 6.85 -7.11
C CYS A 155 -25.94 6.15 -8.49
N THR A 156 -24.78 6.01 -9.13
CA THR A 156 -24.70 5.67 -10.57
C THR A 156 -24.74 4.18 -10.89
N GLY A 157 -24.44 3.32 -9.92
CA GLY A 157 -24.24 1.88 -10.19
C GLY A 157 -22.98 1.57 -11.00
N TYR A 158 -22.02 2.51 -11.09
CA TYR A 158 -20.68 2.39 -11.71
C TYR A 158 -20.62 2.20 -13.23
N GLY A 159 -21.60 1.55 -13.88
CA GLY A 159 -21.60 1.30 -15.33
C GLY A 159 -21.26 2.52 -16.19
N PRO A 160 -22.00 3.64 -16.06
CA PRO A 160 -21.70 4.90 -16.75
C PRO A 160 -20.27 5.45 -16.56
N ILE A 161 -19.65 5.19 -15.40
CA ILE A 161 -18.29 5.66 -15.07
C ILE A 161 -17.24 4.78 -15.76
N ILE A 162 -17.50 3.47 -15.84
CA ILE A 162 -16.65 2.54 -16.60
C ILE A 162 -16.67 2.90 -18.08
N GLU A 163 -17.85 3.22 -18.63
CA GLU A 163 -17.94 3.71 -20.02
C GLU A 163 -17.22 5.05 -20.21
N ALA A 164 -17.21 5.92 -19.19
CA ALA A 164 -16.43 7.16 -19.26
C ALA A 164 -14.92 6.89 -19.35
N ALA A 165 -14.42 5.85 -18.68
CA ALA A 165 -13.02 5.45 -18.75
C ALA A 165 -12.62 5.08 -20.19
N ARG A 166 -13.38 4.18 -20.81
CA ARG A 166 -13.16 3.77 -22.21
C ARG A 166 -13.27 4.94 -23.17
N LYS A 167 -14.31 5.76 -23.00
CA LYS A 167 -14.58 6.90 -23.87
C LYS A 167 -13.51 7.99 -23.77
N ALA A 168 -12.93 8.21 -22.59
CA ALA A 168 -11.87 9.19 -22.41
C ALA A 168 -10.57 8.80 -23.14
N GLY A 169 -10.37 7.51 -23.42
CA GLY A 169 -9.15 6.97 -24.00
C GLY A 169 -7.92 7.24 -23.11
N GLY A 170 -6.80 7.53 -23.74
CA GLY A 170 -5.57 7.87 -23.05
C GLY A 170 -4.64 8.73 -23.88
N ILE A 171 -3.60 9.25 -23.25
CA ILE A 171 -2.50 9.92 -23.94
C ILE A 171 -1.35 8.95 -24.16
N SER A 172 -0.76 8.99 -25.36
CA SER A 172 0.41 8.18 -25.64
C SER A 172 1.57 8.56 -24.72
N ALA A 173 2.28 7.57 -24.18
CA ALA A 173 3.54 7.80 -23.47
C ALA A 173 4.61 8.46 -24.35
N THR A 174 4.46 8.39 -25.68
CA THR A 174 5.33 9.04 -26.67
C THR A 174 4.82 10.40 -27.16
N ASP A 175 3.73 10.93 -26.59
CA ASP A 175 3.23 12.24 -26.96
C ASP A 175 4.29 13.34 -26.65
N PRO A 176 4.78 14.08 -27.67
CA PRO A 176 5.87 15.03 -27.46
C PRO A 176 5.52 16.20 -26.54
N VAL A 177 4.25 16.62 -26.50
CA VAL A 177 3.79 17.75 -25.68
C VAL A 177 3.78 17.33 -24.22
N GLU A 178 3.25 16.15 -23.92
CA GLU A 178 3.21 15.59 -22.57
C GLU A 178 4.62 15.24 -22.07
N GLN A 179 5.49 14.65 -22.90
CA GLN A 179 6.89 14.38 -22.53
C GLN A 179 7.64 15.67 -22.18
N LYS A 180 7.50 16.71 -23.01
CA LYS A 180 8.09 18.01 -22.73
C LYS A 180 7.53 18.62 -21.45
N ARG A 181 6.21 18.57 -21.24
CA ARG A 181 5.57 19.05 -20.00
C ARG A 181 6.15 18.36 -18.77
N ARG A 182 6.30 17.03 -18.79
CA ARG A 182 6.89 16.26 -17.69
C ARG A 182 8.34 16.67 -17.43
N SER A 183 9.16 16.75 -18.47
CA SER A 183 10.57 17.16 -18.34
C SER A 183 10.72 18.58 -17.78
N ASP A 184 9.92 19.53 -18.27
CA ASP A 184 9.92 20.92 -17.79
C ASP A 184 9.56 20.98 -16.29
N ILE A 185 8.53 20.23 -15.86
CA ILE A 185 8.12 20.18 -14.45
C ILE A 185 9.16 19.46 -13.57
N ALA A 186 9.74 18.36 -14.05
CA ALA A 186 10.78 17.63 -13.34
C ALA A 186 12.01 18.51 -13.08
N THR A 187 12.42 19.29 -14.08
CA THR A 187 13.51 20.26 -13.97
C THR A 187 13.19 21.30 -12.89
N ARG A 188 12.00 21.93 -12.96
CA ARG A 188 11.57 22.93 -11.97
C ARG A 188 11.58 22.39 -10.54
N LEU A 189 11.03 21.20 -10.32
CA LEU A 189 11.00 20.57 -8.99
C LEU A 189 12.39 20.18 -8.50
N THR A 190 13.24 19.65 -9.38
CA THR A 190 14.62 19.29 -9.03
C THR A 190 15.40 20.52 -8.59
N THR A 191 15.36 21.59 -9.38
CA THR A 191 16.00 22.88 -9.05
C THR A 191 15.45 23.51 -7.76
N MET A 192 14.15 23.34 -7.49
CA MET A 192 13.51 23.88 -6.28
C MET A 192 14.08 23.30 -4.97
N ILE A 193 14.51 22.03 -4.98
CA ILE A 193 15.01 21.30 -3.80
C ILE A 193 16.51 20.98 -3.87
N GLU A 194 17.18 21.35 -4.97
CA GLU A 194 18.60 21.14 -5.18
C GLU A 194 19.43 21.89 -4.13
N GLY A 195 20.33 21.17 -3.47
CA GLY A 195 21.14 21.72 -2.37
C GLY A 195 20.35 22.18 -1.16
N ALA A 196 19.03 21.97 -1.12
CA ALA A 196 18.20 22.37 0.01
C ALA A 196 18.50 21.49 1.22
N ASP A 197 18.50 22.08 2.40
CA ASP A 197 18.67 21.37 3.65
C ASP A 197 17.49 20.42 3.97
N MET A 198 17.67 19.57 4.98
CA MET A 198 16.61 18.67 5.48
C MET A 198 15.40 19.51 5.91
N LEU A 199 14.19 19.12 5.47
CA LEU A 199 12.98 19.79 5.96
C LEU A 199 12.77 19.41 7.44
N ALA A 200 12.73 20.43 8.29
CA ALA A 200 12.40 20.32 9.70
C ALA A 200 11.40 21.42 10.07
N LEU A 201 10.21 21.03 10.52
CA LEU A 201 9.19 21.96 11.00
C LEU A 201 9.11 21.85 12.52
N GLU A 202 9.29 22.98 13.20
CA GLU A 202 9.17 23.07 14.65
C GLU A 202 8.04 24.04 15.02
N MET A 203 6.84 23.49 15.18
CA MET A 203 5.67 24.26 15.58
C MET A 203 5.31 23.98 17.04
N PRO A 204 4.63 24.90 17.74
CA PRO A 204 4.11 24.63 19.10
C PRO A 204 3.23 23.38 19.17
N VAL A 205 2.64 22.98 18.03
CA VAL A 205 1.68 21.89 17.91
C VAL A 205 2.31 20.55 17.47
N GLY A 206 3.63 20.50 17.30
CA GLY A 206 4.40 19.29 16.98
C GLY A 206 5.61 19.55 16.08
N ARG A 207 6.55 18.60 16.05
CA ARG A 207 7.73 18.63 15.19
C ARG A 207 7.65 17.61 14.06
N TYR A 208 8.30 17.91 12.95
CA TYR A 208 8.40 17.05 11.78
C TYR A 208 9.80 17.11 11.18
N PHE A 209 10.35 15.96 10.81
CA PHE A 209 11.64 15.84 10.14
C PHE A 209 11.50 14.96 8.89
N ALA A 210 12.11 15.36 7.77
CA ALA A 210 12.17 14.56 6.54
C ALA A 210 13.63 14.25 6.14
N PRO A 211 14.27 13.25 6.77
CA PRO A 211 15.60 12.80 6.38
C PRO A 211 15.64 12.31 4.93
N ARG A 212 16.81 12.42 4.30
CA ARG A 212 17.04 12.03 2.90
C ARG A 212 17.87 10.75 2.74
N SER A 213 18.47 10.28 3.83
CA SER A 213 19.23 9.03 3.88
C SER A 213 18.86 8.18 5.10
N SER A 214 19.11 6.87 5.02
CA SER A 214 18.87 5.97 6.15
C SER A 214 19.79 6.25 7.34
N ASP A 215 20.94 6.90 7.11
CA ASP A 215 21.87 7.35 8.15
C ASP A 215 21.31 8.54 8.94
N GLU A 216 20.76 9.55 8.25
CA GLU A 216 20.04 10.66 8.89
C GLU A 216 18.83 10.15 9.68
N LEU A 217 18.05 9.24 9.09
CA LEU A 217 16.93 8.59 9.77
C LEU A 217 17.37 7.87 11.05
N ALA A 218 18.44 7.09 10.98
CA ALA A 218 18.97 6.37 12.14
C ALA A 218 19.44 7.34 13.24
N ALA A 219 20.12 8.43 12.87
CA ALA A 219 20.55 9.45 13.81
C ALA A 219 19.35 10.16 14.49
N LEU A 220 18.31 10.48 13.72
CA LEU A 220 17.08 11.08 14.24
C LEU A 220 16.32 10.13 15.17
N LEU A 221 16.23 8.84 14.85
CA LEU A 221 15.55 7.86 15.69
C LEU A 221 16.32 7.53 16.98
N VAL A 222 17.65 7.61 16.98
CA VAL A 222 18.44 7.57 18.22
C VAL A 222 18.20 8.81 19.08
N ALA A 223 18.09 9.99 18.45
CA ALA A 223 17.81 11.24 19.13
C ALA A 223 16.35 11.35 19.64
N HIS A 224 15.41 10.75 18.93
CA HIS A 224 13.98 10.80 19.18
C HIS A 224 13.39 9.38 19.16
N PRO A 225 13.72 8.55 20.17
CA PRO A 225 13.37 7.13 20.18
C PRO A 225 11.86 6.82 20.20
N ASP A 226 11.04 7.80 20.59
CA ASP A 226 9.58 7.72 20.64
C ASP A 226 8.91 8.39 19.41
N ALA A 227 9.69 8.81 18.40
CA ALA A 227 9.16 9.44 17.20
C ALA A 227 8.20 8.52 16.44
N THR A 228 7.16 9.11 15.87
CA THR A 228 6.29 8.39 14.94
C THR A 228 6.91 8.40 13.54
N VAL A 229 7.31 7.22 13.07
CA VAL A 229 7.78 7.06 11.69
C VAL A 229 6.60 7.10 10.73
N LEU A 230 6.67 7.99 9.74
CA LEU A 230 5.65 8.22 8.74
C LEU A 230 6.17 7.90 7.34
N ALA A 231 5.45 7.06 6.59
CA ALA A 231 5.61 6.92 5.15
C ALA A 231 4.42 7.56 4.43
N GLY A 232 3.59 6.80 3.72
CA GLY A 232 2.42 7.34 3.01
C GLY A 232 1.17 7.67 3.84
N GLY A 233 1.25 7.67 5.17
CA GLY A 233 0.12 8.09 6.03
C GLY A 233 -1.10 7.17 6.06
N THR A 234 -1.08 6.01 5.38
CA THR A 234 -2.26 5.12 5.23
C THR A 234 -2.71 4.40 6.50
N ASP A 235 -1.96 4.52 7.59
CA ASP A 235 -2.34 4.06 8.93
C ASP A 235 -2.21 5.21 9.94
N VAL A 236 -1.01 5.80 10.01
CA VAL A 236 -0.69 6.96 10.88
C VAL A 236 -1.64 8.15 10.64
N GLY A 237 -2.07 8.40 9.40
CA GLY A 237 -3.02 9.47 9.08
C GLY A 237 -4.36 9.27 9.80
N LEU A 238 -4.82 8.03 9.97
CA LEU A 238 -6.07 7.72 10.68
C LEU A 238 -5.92 7.96 12.19
N TRP A 239 -4.71 7.87 12.74
CA TRP A 239 -4.49 8.23 14.15
C TRP A 239 -4.81 9.71 14.39
N VAL A 240 -4.55 10.56 13.40
CA VAL A 240 -4.92 11.98 13.45
C VAL A 240 -6.38 12.17 13.08
N THR A 241 -6.84 11.68 11.93
CA THR A 241 -8.18 12.00 11.40
C THR A 241 -9.32 11.27 12.09
N LYS A 242 -9.08 10.07 12.63
CA LYS A 242 -10.10 9.24 13.28
C LYS A 242 -9.90 9.10 14.78
N MET A 243 -8.65 8.99 15.24
CA MET A 243 -8.37 8.87 16.68
C MET A 243 -8.08 10.23 17.34
N LEU A 244 -8.01 11.32 16.56
CA LEU A 244 -7.75 12.68 17.04
C LEU A 244 -6.46 12.78 17.88
N LYS A 245 -5.49 11.92 17.60
CA LYS A 245 -4.18 11.95 18.25
C LYS A 245 -3.34 13.08 17.68
N ARG A 246 -2.49 13.66 18.54
CA ARG A 246 -1.40 14.53 18.12
C ARG A 246 -0.10 13.77 18.20
N LEU A 247 0.66 13.82 17.13
CA LEU A 247 1.94 13.12 16.98
C LEU A 247 3.09 14.13 17.13
N ASP A 248 4.07 13.82 17.97
CA ASP A 248 5.29 14.61 18.12
C ASP A 248 6.47 13.76 18.66
N PRO A 249 7.65 13.75 18.02
CA PRO A 249 7.89 14.22 16.65
C PRO A 249 7.42 13.20 15.60
N ILE A 250 7.15 13.68 14.38
CA ILE A 250 6.99 12.86 13.19
C ILE A 250 8.33 12.79 12.45
N ILE A 251 8.75 11.60 12.02
CA ILE A 251 9.89 11.44 11.08
C ILE A 251 9.37 10.82 9.79
N TYR A 252 9.39 11.58 8.70
CA TYR A 252 8.94 11.15 7.39
C TYR A 252 10.05 10.48 6.59
N ILE A 253 9.82 9.23 6.19
CA ILE A 253 10.80 8.44 5.44
C ILE A 253 10.58 8.47 3.92
N GLY A 254 9.59 9.23 3.45
CA GLY A 254 9.23 9.23 2.04
C GLY A 254 10.25 9.93 1.14
N ASP A 255 11.27 10.59 1.68
CA ASP A 255 12.41 11.14 0.90
C ASP A 255 13.73 10.41 1.17
N VAL A 256 13.70 9.34 1.98
CA VAL A 256 14.87 8.50 2.26
C VAL A 256 15.16 7.60 1.05
N ALA A 257 16.10 8.03 0.21
CA ALA A 257 16.29 7.45 -1.13
C ALA A 257 16.77 5.99 -1.11
N ASP A 258 17.66 5.65 -0.18
CA ASP A 258 18.24 4.31 -0.04
C ASP A 258 17.25 3.27 0.55
N LEU A 259 16.13 3.72 1.14
CA LEU A 259 15.02 2.86 1.57
C LEU A 259 14.00 2.54 0.47
N LYS A 260 14.16 3.08 -0.75
CA LYS A 260 13.22 2.87 -1.88
C LYS A 260 13.72 1.86 -2.91
N SER A 261 14.65 0.98 -2.54
CA SER A 261 15.22 -0.01 -3.46
C SER A 261 14.47 -1.34 -3.47
N VAL A 262 14.34 -1.93 -4.66
CA VAL A 262 13.86 -3.30 -4.88
C VAL A 262 14.94 -4.02 -5.68
N ARG A 263 15.52 -5.09 -5.13
CA ARG A 263 16.64 -5.82 -5.75
C ARG A 263 16.42 -7.31 -5.63
N GLU A 264 16.56 -8.02 -6.74
CA GLU A 264 16.60 -9.48 -6.75
C GLU A 264 18.03 -9.95 -7.01
N LYS A 265 18.53 -10.87 -6.19
CA LYS A 265 19.83 -11.50 -6.36
C LYS A 265 19.77 -12.94 -5.84
N ASP A 266 20.28 -13.89 -6.63
CA ASP A 266 20.41 -15.31 -6.25
C ASP A 266 19.09 -15.92 -5.72
N GLY A 267 17.95 -15.57 -6.33
CA GLY A 267 16.63 -16.06 -5.92
C GLY A 267 16.09 -15.42 -4.63
N VAL A 268 16.68 -14.32 -4.18
CA VAL A 268 16.24 -13.57 -3.00
C VAL A 268 15.86 -12.14 -3.39
N LEU A 269 14.64 -11.74 -3.07
CA LEU A 269 14.14 -10.38 -3.24
C LEU A 269 14.37 -9.57 -1.97
N THR A 270 15.09 -8.45 -2.08
CA THR A 270 15.27 -7.46 -1.02
C THR A 270 14.45 -6.22 -1.35
N ILE A 271 13.62 -5.79 -0.42
CA ILE A 271 12.71 -4.64 -0.54
C ILE A 271 13.04 -3.66 0.59
N GLY A 272 13.40 -2.42 0.26
CA GLY A 272 13.57 -1.36 1.26
C GLY A 272 12.24 -0.98 1.92
N ALA A 273 12.27 -0.57 3.19
CA ALA A 273 11.06 -0.28 3.95
C ALA A 273 10.22 0.90 3.42
N GLY A 274 10.83 1.79 2.63
CA GLY A 274 10.19 2.93 1.97
C GLY A 274 9.52 2.58 0.64
N VAL A 275 9.62 1.34 0.14
CA VAL A 275 9.01 0.92 -1.12
C VAL A 275 7.49 0.81 -0.97
N THR A 276 6.76 1.51 -1.85
CA THR A 276 5.30 1.46 -1.89
C THR A 276 4.78 0.11 -2.39
N TYR A 277 3.55 -0.26 -2.06
CA TYR A 277 2.95 -1.47 -2.61
C TYR A 277 2.86 -1.46 -4.13
N SER A 278 2.58 -0.31 -4.74
CA SER A 278 2.57 -0.16 -6.20
C SER A 278 3.94 -0.46 -6.82
N ASP A 279 5.02 -0.01 -6.18
CA ASP A 279 6.40 -0.27 -6.64
C ASP A 279 6.84 -1.73 -6.42
N ALA A 280 6.42 -2.33 -5.30
CA ALA A 280 6.76 -3.71 -4.98
C ALA A 280 5.92 -4.75 -5.75
N HIS A 281 4.77 -4.35 -6.32
CA HIS A 281 3.75 -5.29 -6.83
C HIS A 281 4.30 -6.31 -7.83
N LYS A 282 5.01 -5.83 -8.86
CA LYS A 282 5.57 -6.69 -9.90
C LYS A 282 6.60 -7.67 -9.34
N ALA A 283 7.53 -7.18 -8.53
CA ALA A 283 8.60 -8.01 -7.96
C ALA A 283 8.05 -9.08 -7.00
N LEU A 284 7.08 -8.70 -6.15
CA LEU A 284 6.39 -9.64 -5.27
C LEU A 284 5.60 -10.70 -6.06
N GLY A 285 4.95 -10.30 -7.16
CA GLY A 285 4.27 -11.24 -8.06
C GLY A 285 5.21 -12.22 -8.77
N MET A 286 6.45 -11.80 -9.06
CA MET A 286 7.48 -12.68 -9.64
C MET A 286 8.04 -13.69 -8.64
N ILE A 287 8.05 -13.37 -7.34
CA ILE A 287 8.37 -14.34 -6.28
C ILE A 287 7.31 -15.42 -6.18
N ALA A 288 6.04 -15.01 -6.12
CA ALA A 288 4.90 -15.92 -6.22
C ALA A 288 3.65 -15.17 -6.69
N GLY A 289 2.98 -15.68 -7.74
CA GLY A 289 1.86 -14.98 -8.38
C GLY A 289 0.70 -14.65 -7.44
N ASP A 290 0.44 -15.51 -6.44
CA ASP A 290 -0.60 -15.26 -5.43
C ASP A 290 -0.27 -14.09 -4.48
N VAL A 291 1.02 -13.76 -4.29
CA VAL A 291 1.43 -12.55 -3.56
C VAL A 291 1.12 -11.31 -4.39
N GLY A 292 1.35 -11.37 -5.71
CA GLY A 292 0.95 -10.31 -6.64
C GLY A 292 -0.57 -10.06 -6.59
N GLU A 293 -1.38 -11.12 -6.63
CA GLU A 293 -2.84 -11.01 -6.50
C GLU A 293 -3.26 -10.45 -5.14
N LEU A 294 -2.59 -10.85 -4.06
CA LEU A 294 -2.85 -10.32 -2.74
C LEU A 294 -2.58 -8.83 -2.67
N VAL A 295 -1.41 -8.38 -3.17
CA VAL A 295 -1.05 -6.96 -3.22
C VAL A 295 -2.04 -6.16 -4.05
N ARG A 296 -2.52 -6.69 -5.18
CA ARG A 296 -3.57 -6.06 -6.01
C ARG A 296 -4.83 -5.72 -5.21
N ARG A 297 -5.16 -6.55 -4.21
CA ARG A 297 -6.35 -6.41 -3.32
C ARG A 297 -6.08 -5.67 -2.01
N ILE A 298 -4.87 -5.14 -1.79
CA ILE A 298 -4.55 -4.33 -0.60
C ILE A 298 -5.10 -2.92 -0.82
N GLY A 299 -6.12 -2.55 -0.04
CA GLY A 299 -6.75 -1.24 -0.11
C GLY A 299 -7.13 -0.84 -1.54
N SER A 300 -7.08 0.45 -1.83
CA SER A 300 -7.24 1.01 -3.17
C SER A 300 -5.90 1.25 -3.86
N ARG A 301 -5.92 1.57 -5.16
CA ARG A 301 -4.72 2.03 -5.88
C ARG A 301 -4.10 3.25 -5.19
N GLN A 302 -4.93 4.17 -4.68
CA GLN A 302 -4.51 5.35 -3.92
C GLN A 302 -3.75 4.96 -2.64
N ILE A 303 -4.26 3.96 -1.90
CA ILE A 303 -3.59 3.42 -0.71
C ILE A 303 -2.28 2.74 -1.10
N ARG A 304 -2.23 1.94 -2.19
CA ARG A 304 -1.02 1.24 -2.62
C ARG A 304 0.08 2.16 -3.14
N ASN A 305 -0.32 3.30 -3.72
CA ASN A 305 0.60 4.33 -4.20
C ASN A 305 1.34 5.06 -3.07
N ALA A 306 0.83 5.00 -1.84
CA ALA A 306 1.38 5.70 -0.68
C ALA A 306 1.88 4.72 0.42
N GLY A 307 1.09 3.70 0.74
CA GLY A 307 1.42 2.69 1.74
C GLY A 307 2.62 1.84 1.33
N THR A 308 3.52 1.58 2.28
CA THR A 308 4.75 0.83 2.04
C THR A 308 4.70 -0.57 2.65
N VAL A 309 5.45 -1.49 2.05
CA VAL A 309 5.59 -2.86 2.56
C VAL A 309 6.20 -2.83 3.97
N GLY A 310 7.24 -2.01 4.17
CA GLY A 310 7.88 -1.82 5.47
C GLY A 310 6.94 -1.24 6.52
N GLY A 311 6.12 -0.25 6.16
CA GLY A 311 5.13 0.33 7.06
C GLY A 311 4.06 -0.67 7.49
N ASN A 312 3.59 -1.53 6.59
CA ASN A 312 2.63 -2.57 6.93
C ASN A 312 3.20 -3.60 7.93
N ILE A 313 4.45 -4.05 7.72
CA ILE A 313 5.14 -4.95 8.64
C ILE A 313 5.38 -4.24 9.98
N ALA A 314 5.93 -3.02 9.96
CA ALA A 314 6.25 -2.25 11.16
C ALA A 314 5.02 -1.91 12.02
N ASN A 315 3.84 -1.79 11.41
CA ASN A 315 2.57 -1.61 12.12
C ASN A 315 2.14 -2.88 12.87
N GLY A 316 2.38 -4.06 12.28
CA GLY A 316 2.08 -5.36 12.88
C GLY A 316 0.60 -5.61 13.16
N SER A 317 -0.26 -5.16 12.24
CA SER A 317 -1.70 -5.43 12.31
C SER A 317 -2.00 -6.93 12.20
N PRO A 318 -2.89 -7.50 13.04
CA PRO A 318 -3.23 -8.94 13.01
C PRO A 318 -3.93 -9.39 11.71
N ILE A 319 -4.45 -8.41 10.98
CA ILE A 319 -5.22 -8.52 9.74
C ILE A 319 -4.46 -7.88 8.57
N GLY A 320 -3.15 -7.64 8.73
CA GLY A 320 -2.29 -7.24 7.64
C GLY A 320 -2.23 -8.33 6.58
N ASP A 321 -2.40 -7.95 5.32
CA ASP A 321 -2.47 -8.90 4.21
C ASP A 321 -1.09 -9.48 3.88
N THR A 322 -0.03 -8.67 3.87
CA THR A 322 1.28 -9.13 3.41
C THR A 322 2.01 -10.08 4.39
N PRO A 323 1.97 -9.86 5.73
CA PRO A 323 2.79 -10.63 6.65
C PRO A 323 2.59 -12.15 6.60
N PRO A 324 1.37 -12.73 6.60
CA PRO A 324 1.25 -14.19 6.59
C PRO A 324 1.78 -14.80 5.29
N ALA A 325 1.59 -14.14 4.14
CA ALA A 325 2.17 -14.59 2.87
C ALA A 325 3.70 -14.62 2.91
N LEU A 326 4.32 -13.57 3.44
CA LEU A 326 5.78 -13.49 3.58
C LEU A 326 6.32 -14.45 4.65
N ILE A 327 5.60 -14.69 5.73
CA ILE A 327 5.95 -15.71 6.74
C ILE A 327 5.93 -17.11 6.13
N ALA A 328 4.91 -17.44 5.33
CA ALA A 328 4.84 -18.74 4.64
C ALA A 328 6.00 -18.94 3.65
N LEU A 329 6.49 -17.86 3.03
CA LEU A 329 7.69 -17.86 2.20
C LEU A 329 9.00 -17.94 3.01
N GLY A 330 8.97 -17.73 4.33
CA GLY A 330 10.18 -17.68 5.15
C GLY A 330 10.95 -16.37 5.05
N ALA A 331 10.24 -15.26 4.86
CA ALA A 331 10.84 -13.95 4.82
C ALA A 331 11.52 -13.58 6.15
N ARG A 332 12.53 -12.72 6.04
CA ARG A 332 13.27 -12.12 7.15
C ARG A 332 13.21 -10.61 7.02
N ILE A 333 13.51 -9.90 8.11
CA ILE A 333 13.64 -8.44 8.10
C ILE A 333 14.98 -8.03 8.69
N VAL A 334 15.49 -6.90 8.21
CA VAL A 334 16.64 -6.21 8.82
C VAL A 334 16.10 -5.04 9.61
N LEU A 335 16.38 -5.05 10.91
CA LEU A 335 16.12 -3.95 11.82
C LEU A 335 17.41 -3.16 12.05
N ARG A 336 17.31 -1.84 12.11
CA ARG A 336 18.45 -0.93 12.26
C ARG A 336 18.22 0.07 13.40
N MET A 337 19.26 0.28 14.21
CA MET A 337 19.33 1.30 15.26
C MET A 337 20.73 1.93 15.27
N GLY A 338 20.87 3.19 14.85
CA GLY A 338 22.17 3.79 14.60
C GLY A 338 22.97 2.99 13.56
N ASP A 339 24.16 2.56 13.93
CA ASP A 339 25.03 1.71 13.08
C ASP A 339 24.76 0.21 13.23
N ILE A 340 23.98 -0.18 14.24
CA ILE A 340 23.70 -1.59 14.55
C ILE A 340 22.57 -2.08 13.65
N ARG A 341 22.80 -3.23 13.02
CA ARG A 341 21.81 -3.97 12.25
C ARG A 341 21.65 -5.36 12.83
N ARG A 342 20.41 -5.85 12.86
CA ARG A 342 20.11 -7.23 13.20
C ARG A 342 19.06 -7.78 12.27
N GLU A 343 19.17 -9.07 12.02
CA GLU A 343 18.26 -9.81 11.16
C GLU A 343 17.34 -10.67 12.02
N VAL A 344 16.05 -10.67 11.70
CA VAL A 344 15.02 -11.42 12.45
C VAL A 344 14.12 -12.14 11.45
N ALA A 345 13.73 -13.37 11.75
CA ALA A 345 12.68 -14.06 10.99
C ALA A 345 11.37 -13.27 11.12
N LEU A 346 10.62 -13.11 10.02
CA LEU A 346 9.43 -12.25 10.04
C LEU A 346 8.37 -12.78 11.01
N GLU A 347 8.27 -14.09 11.21
CA GLU A 347 7.37 -14.69 12.21
C GLU A 347 7.72 -14.33 13.65
N ASP A 348 8.99 -14.13 13.96
CA ASP A 348 9.46 -13.82 15.32
C ASP A 348 9.36 -12.32 15.64
N PHE A 349 9.20 -11.48 14.62
CA PHE A 349 8.98 -10.06 14.78
C PHE A 349 7.63 -9.76 15.48
N PHE A 350 6.61 -10.59 15.31
CA PHE A 350 5.28 -10.37 15.88
C PHE A 350 5.10 -11.13 17.20
N ILE A 351 5.41 -10.47 18.32
CA ILE A 351 5.40 -11.11 19.66
C ILE A 351 3.97 -11.35 20.15
N THR A 352 3.15 -10.30 20.17
CA THR A 352 1.74 -10.37 20.57
C THR A 352 0.97 -9.18 19.99
N TYR A 353 -0.33 -9.10 20.27
CA TYR A 353 -1.17 -8.02 19.75
C TYR A 353 -0.58 -6.65 20.10
N SER A 354 -0.35 -5.84 19.06
CA SER A 354 0.26 -4.50 19.15
C SER A 354 1.67 -4.45 19.77
N LYS A 355 2.40 -5.57 19.81
CA LYS A 355 3.79 -5.63 20.28
C LYS A 355 4.67 -6.39 19.30
N GLN A 356 5.67 -5.70 18.76
CA GLN A 356 6.67 -6.26 17.87
C GLN A 356 8.04 -6.29 18.52
N ASP A 357 8.95 -7.13 18.03
CA ASP A 357 10.37 -7.14 18.38
C ASP A 357 11.07 -5.95 17.69
N ARG A 358 10.76 -4.74 18.15
CA ARG A 358 11.38 -3.49 17.71
C ARG A 358 11.78 -2.67 18.94
N ALA A 359 13.08 -2.46 19.12
CA ALA A 359 13.58 -1.60 20.18
C ALA A 359 13.20 -0.13 19.93
N LYS A 360 13.21 0.69 20.98
CA LYS A 360 13.04 2.14 20.83
C LYS A 360 14.20 2.72 20.02
N GLY A 361 13.90 3.58 19.05
CA GLY A 361 14.89 4.12 18.10
C GLY A 361 15.32 3.13 17.00
N GLU A 362 14.75 1.93 16.96
CA GLU A 362 14.96 0.95 15.90
C GLU A 362 13.88 1.07 14.80
N PHE A 363 14.24 0.81 13.55
CA PHE A 363 13.30 0.78 12.43
C PHE A 363 13.54 -0.42 11.51
N VAL A 364 12.53 -0.78 10.72
CA VAL A 364 12.67 -1.76 9.64
C VAL A 364 13.42 -1.09 8.50
N GLU A 365 14.61 -1.59 8.16
CA GLU A 365 15.42 -1.11 7.04
C GLU A 365 15.04 -1.81 5.74
N SER A 366 14.93 -3.14 5.77
CA SER A 366 14.59 -3.94 4.59
C SER A 366 13.87 -5.24 4.92
N ILE A 367 13.14 -5.76 3.94
CA ILE A 367 12.49 -7.06 3.92
C ILE A 367 13.23 -7.97 2.94
N ILE A 368 13.55 -9.18 3.37
CA ILE A 368 14.25 -10.20 2.58
C ILE A 368 13.30 -11.36 2.35
N VAL A 369 12.90 -11.57 1.11
CA VAL A 369 11.91 -12.57 0.70
C VAL A 369 12.59 -13.60 -0.21
N PRO A 370 12.78 -14.85 0.24
CA PRO A 370 13.30 -15.89 -0.63
C PRO A 370 12.24 -16.33 -1.64
N LYS A 371 12.69 -16.71 -2.83
CA LYS A 371 11.85 -17.42 -3.79
C LYS A 371 11.58 -18.84 -3.27
N PRO A 372 10.37 -19.40 -3.47
CA PRO A 372 10.12 -20.81 -3.16
C PRO A 372 11.11 -21.74 -3.85
N ASP A 373 11.57 -22.77 -3.14
CA ASP A 373 12.42 -23.81 -3.70
C ASP A 373 11.74 -24.55 -4.86
N ALA A 374 12.54 -25.19 -5.71
CA ALA A 374 12.03 -25.98 -6.83
C ALA A 374 11.06 -27.07 -6.34
N GLY A 375 9.87 -27.13 -6.94
CA GLY A 375 8.80 -28.07 -6.58
C GLY A 375 7.92 -27.64 -5.41
N VAL A 376 8.25 -26.53 -4.73
CA VAL A 376 7.35 -25.91 -3.74
C VAL A 376 6.26 -25.14 -4.46
N GLN A 377 5.00 -25.49 -4.20
CA GLN A 377 3.83 -24.75 -4.63
C GLN A 377 3.43 -23.76 -3.56
N PHE A 378 3.38 -22.47 -3.92
CA PHE A 378 2.89 -21.41 -3.04
C PHE A 378 1.46 -21.01 -3.40
N LYS A 379 0.59 -20.93 -2.39
CA LYS A 379 -0.80 -20.47 -2.52
C LYS A 379 -1.17 -19.50 -1.42
N ALA A 380 -1.87 -18.42 -1.75
CA ALA A 380 -2.42 -17.48 -0.78
C ALA A 380 -3.89 -17.14 -1.09
N TYR A 381 -4.67 -16.99 -0.03
CA TYR A 381 -6.11 -16.77 -0.08
C TYR A 381 -6.52 -15.66 0.90
N LYS A 382 -7.17 -14.62 0.37
CA LYS A 382 -7.77 -13.53 1.14
C LYS A 382 -9.29 -13.63 1.11
N ILE A 383 -9.90 -13.80 2.29
CA ILE A 383 -11.35 -13.83 2.50
C ILE A 383 -11.78 -12.56 3.23
N SER A 384 -12.76 -11.87 2.65
CA SER A 384 -13.33 -10.60 3.10
C SER A 384 -14.80 -10.53 2.68
N LYS A 385 -15.58 -9.56 3.20
CA LYS A 385 -17.00 -9.40 2.86
C LYS A 385 -17.19 -8.80 1.46
N ARG A 386 -16.27 -7.92 1.05
CA ARG A 386 -16.17 -7.41 -0.33
C ARG A 386 -14.86 -7.88 -0.95
N PHE A 387 -14.86 -8.04 -2.26
CA PHE A 387 -13.69 -8.56 -2.97
C PHE A 387 -12.51 -7.58 -2.91
N ASP A 388 -12.75 -6.32 -3.26
CA ASP A 388 -11.80 -5.20 -3.17
C ASP A 388 -12.12 -4.29 -1.97
N GLN A 389 -11.14 -3.48 -1.58
CA GLN A 389 -11.25 -2.47 -0.52
C GLN A 389 -11.87 -2.99 0.79
N ASP A 390 -11.50 -4.20 1.20
CA ASP A 390 -12.00 -4.73 2.46
C ASP A 390 -10.90 -5.33 3.30
N ILE A 391 -11.12 -5.23 4.59
CA ILE A 391 -10.23 -5.74 5.61
C ILE A 391 -10.44 -7.24 5.71
N THR A 392 -9.32 -7.96 5.70
CA THR A 392 -9.30 -9.41 5.79
C THR A 392 -10.05 -9.94 7.01
N ALA A 393 -10.95 -10.89 6.76
CA ALA A 393 -11.51 -11.76 7.77
C ALA A 393 -10.55 -12.93 8.04
N VAL A 394 -10.13 -13.65 7.00
CA VAL A 394 -9.13 -14.72 7.09
C VAL A 394 -8.17 -14.60 5.92
N LEU A 395 -6.88 -14.53 6.22
CA LEU A 395 -5.83 -14.75 5.23
C LEU A 395 -5.18 -16.09 5.54
N ALA A 396 -4.99 -16.93 4.53
CA ALA A 396 -4.19 -18.14 4.63
C ALA A 396 -3.15 -18.16 3.52
N ALA A 397 -1.91 -18.47 3.88
CA ALA A 397 -0.81 -18.67 2.94
C ALA A 397 -0.12 -20.00 3.21
N PHE A 398 0.14 -20.74 2.16
CA PHE A 398 0.68 -22.08 2.19
C PHE A 398 1.86 -22.20 1.24
N ALA A 399 2.96 -22.80 1.72
CA ALA A 399 4.03 -23.32 0.89
C ALA A 399 4.06 -24.83 1.09
N ILE A 400 3.84 -25.60 0.03
CA ILE A 400 3.74 -27.07 0.10
C ILE A 400 4.60 -27.73 -0.99
N ARG A 401 5.31 -28.79 -0.62
CA ARG A 401 5.95 -29.69 -1.58
C ARG A 401 5.47 -31.11 -1.32
N VAL A 402 4.92 -31.71 -2.36
CA VAL A 402 4.47 -33.10 -2.35
C VAL A 402 5.40 -33.89 -3.26
N ASP A 403 6.06 -34.91 -2.72
CA ASP A 403 6.92 -35.82 -3.45
C ASP A 403 6.39 -37.24 -3.27
N SER A 404 6.17 -37.93 -4.39
CA SER A 404 5.70 -39.33 -4.40
C SER A 404 4.46 -39.56 -3.54
N GLY A 405 3.54 -38.59 -3.56
CA GLY A 405 2.29 -38.62 -2.80
C GLY A 405 2.41 -38.25 -1.31
N LYS A 406 3.60 -37.88 -0.83
CA LYS A 406 3.85 -37.47 0.57
C LYS A 406 4.18 -35.99 0.68
N VAL A 407 3.71 -35.34 1.73
CA VAL A 407 4.04 -33.95 2.04
C VAL A 407 5.42 -33.90 2.69
N VAL A 408 6.45 -33.49 1.95
CA VAL A 408 7.83 -33.39 2.44
C VAL A 408 8.17 -32.01 2.99
N GLU A 409 7.40 -31.00 2.60
CA GLU A 409 7.54 -29.64 3.11
C GLU A 409 6.17 -28.99 3.20
N PHE A 410 5.88 -28.38 4.34
CA PHE A 410 4.66 -27.62 4.52
C PHE A 410 4.84 -26.48 5.52
N ARG A 411 4.52 -25.26 5.09
CA ARG A 411 4.39 -24.07 5.93
C ARG A 411 3.02 -23.48 5.74
N ALA A 412 2.36 -23.14 6.85
CA ALA A 412 1.02 -22.57 6.86
C ALA A 412 0.98 -21.35 7.77
N ALA A 413 0.68 -20.18 7.23
CA ALA A 413 0.61 -18.94 7.98
C ALA A 413 -0.75 -18.25 7.77
N PHE A 414 -1.28 -17.67 8.84
CA PHE A 414 -2.61 -17.10 8.86
C PHE A 414 -2.63 -15.67 9.40
N GLY A 415 -3.54 -14.86 8.84
CA GLY A 415 -3.94 -13.55 9.36
C GLY A 415 -5.41 -13.56 9.76
N GLY A 416 -5.80 -12.76 10.75
CA GLY A 416 -7.16 -12.72 11.28
C GLY A 416 -7.58 -13.94 12.12
N MET A 417 -6.65 -14.87 12.40
CA MET A 417 -6.90 -16.06 13.22
C MET A 417 -6.38 -15.95 14.66
N ALA A 418 -5.53 -14.95 14.92
CA ALA A 418 -4.91 -14.68 16.22
C ALA A 418 -4.67 -13.17 16.41
N GLY A 419 -4.09 -12.80 17.56
CA GLY A 419 -3.67 -11.42 17.85
C GLY A 419 -2.46 -10.94 17.02
N THR A 420 -1.82 -11.81 16.26
CA THR A 420 -0.73 -11.51 15.32
C THR A 420 -0.83 -12.42 14.09
N PRO A 421 -0.22 -12.04 12.95
CA PRO A 421 0.00 -13.00 11.87
C PRO A 421 1.00 -14.05 12.35
N MET A 422 0.67 -15.35 12.21
CA MET A 422 1.52 -16.42 12.71
C MET A 422 1.33 -17.75 11.99
N ARG A 423 2.27 -18.67 12.21
CA ARG A 423 2.25 -20.04 11.66
C ARG A 423 1.32 -20.97 12.44
N ALA A 424 0.69 -21.89 11.73
CA ALA A 424 -0.14 -22.98 12.27
C ALA A 424 0.70 -24.25 12.50
N LYS A 425 1.56 -24.23 13.51
CA LYS A 425 2.57 -25.29 13.72
C LYS A 425 1.97 -26.67 13.99
N LYS A 426 0.79 -26.76 14.62
CA LYS A 426 0.09 -28.05 14.84
C LYS A 426 -0.52 -28.57 13.54
N CYS A 427 -1.07 -27.70 12.71
CA CYS A 427 -1.50 -28.02 11.35
C CYS A 427 -0.33 -28.50 10.49
N GLU A 428 0.82 -27.81 10.56
CA GLU A 428 2.04 -28.20 9.84
C GLU A 428 2.49 -29.63 10.20
N ALA A 429 2.60 -29.91 11.50
CA ALA A 429 3.01 -31.22 12.01
C ALA A 429 2.01 -32.36 11.69
N ALA A 430 0.75 -32.03 11.39
CA ALA A 430 -0.25 -33.02 10.99
C ALA A 430 -0.09 -33.49 9.53
N LEU A 431 0.66 -32.73 8.70
CA LEU A 431 0.84 -33.03 7.28
C LEU A 431 2.25 -33.48 6.92
N ILE A 432 3.28 -32.93 7.55
CA ILE A 432 4.67 -33.30 7.25
C ILE A 432 4.88 -34.82 7.44
N ASP A 433 5.53 -35.44 6.45
CA ASP A 433 5.78 -36.88 6.34
C ASP A 433 4.52 -37.76 6.27
N LYS A 434 3.36 -37.18 5.95
CA LYS A 434 2.10 -37.91 5.71
C LYS A 434 1.79 -37.99 4.22
N ASP A 435 1.01 -39.01 3.85
CA ASP A 435 0.44 -39.11 2.51
C ASP A 435 -0.54 -37.95 2.30
N TRP A 436 -0.45 -37.26 1.17
CA TRP A 436 -1.33 -36.14 0.81
C TRP A 436 -2.68 -36.67 0.33
N ASN A 437 -3.56 -36.99 1.28
CA ASN A 437 -4.89 -37.54 1.06
C ASN A 437 -5.93 -36.94 2.03
N GLU A 438 -7.21 -37.31 1.85
CA GLU A 438 -8.33 -36.80 2.66
C GLU A 438 -8.15 -37.04 4.17
N ALA A 439 -7.58 -38.18 4.58
CA ALA A 439 -7.36 -38.47 6.00
C ALA A 439 -6.35 -37.49 6.63
N SER A 440 -5.23 -37.23 5.94
CA SER A 440 -4.24 -36.25 6.39
C SER A 440 -4.80 -34.82 6.39
N LEU A 441 -5.60 -34.45 5.38
CA LEU A 441 -6.28 -33.16 5.27
C LEU A 441 -7.22 -32.94 6.47
N ASN A 442 -8.07 -33.92 6.77
CA ASN A 442 -9.01 -33.84 7.90
C ASN A 442 -8.28 -33.69 9.24
N ALA A 443 -7.16 -34.39 9.42
CA ALA A 443 -6.32 -34.26 10.61
C ALA A 443 -5.71 -32.86 10.74
N ALA A 444 -5.23 -32.28 9.63
CA ALA A 444 -4.67 -30.94 9.58
C ALA A 444 -5.71 -29.85 9.85
N GLN A 445 -6.92 -30.01 9.33
CA GLN A 445 -8.06 -29.12 9.60
C GLN A 445 -8.43 -29.13 11.07
N LEU A 446 -8.50 -30.31 11.70
CA LEU A 446 -8.76 -30.40 13.13
C LEU A 446 -7.63 -29.77 13.95
N ALA A 447 -6.38 -29.95 13.53
CA ALA A 447 -5.22 -29.38 14.23
C ALA A 447 -5.23 -27.84 14.28
N LEU A 448 -5.83 -27.14 13.30
CA LEU A 448 -6.00 -25.68 13.34
C LEU A 448 -6.74 -25.20 14.61
N THR A 449 -7.65 -26.00 15.18
CA THR A 449 -8.36 -25.67 16.42
C THR A 449 -7.44 -25.65 17.65
N LYS A 450 -6.25 -26.25 17.54
CA LYS A 450 -5.20 -26.24 18.57
C LYS A 450 -4.18 -25.13 18.34
N ASP A 451 -4.07 -24.62 17.11
CA ASP A 451 -3.24 -23.47 16.76
C ASP A 451 -3.94 -22.15 17.08
N PHE A 452 -5.25 -22.07 16.87
CA PHE A 452 -5.98 -20.80 16.89
C PHE A 452 -7.24 -20.83 17.76
N ALA A 453 -7.46 -19.71 18.45
CA ALA A 453 -8.72 -19.35 19.11
C ALA A 453 -9.17 -17.97 18.60
N PRO A 454 -9.74 -17.88 17.38
CA PRO A 454 -10.09 -16.60 16.77
C PRO A 454 -11.18 -15.87 17.58
N MET A 455 -11.23 -14.54 17.43
CA MET A 455 -12.25 -13.70 18.04
C MET A 455 -13.35 -13.33 17.03
N SER A 456 -14.57 -13.15 17.52
CA SER A 456 -15.66 -12.56 16.74
C SER A 456 -15.52 -11.04 16.71
N ASP A 457 -15.68 -10.43 15.53
CA ASP A 457 -15.75 -8.98 15.36
C ASP A 457 -16.67 -8.59 14.20
N MET A 458 -16.67 -7.32 13.81
CA MET A 458 -17.46 -6.79 12.69
C MET A 458 -17.13 -7.40 11.32
N ARG A 459 -16.00 -8.12 11.18
CA ARG A 459 -15.54 -8.72 9.92
C ARG A 459 -16.02 -10.16 9.80
N ALA A 460 -15.96 -10.93 10.87
CA ALA A 460 -16.44 -12.32 10.91
C ALA A 460 -16.58 -12.86 12.34
N SER A 461 -17.47 -13.83 12.53
CA SER A 461 -17.52 -14.62 13.78
C SER A 461 -16.34 -15.58 13.88
N LYS A 462 -15.97 -15.96 15.11
CA LYS A 462 -14.90 -16.93 15.37
C LYS A 462 -15.18 -18.29 14.72
N GLU A 463 -16.43 -18.75 14.69
CA GLU A 463 -16.84 -20.00 14.07
C GLU A 463 -16.65 -19.93 12.55
N TYR A 464 -17.04 -18.82 11.92
CA TYR A 464 -16.87 -18.62 10.49
C TYR A 464 -15.38 -18.57 10.12
N ARG A 465 -14.55 -17.86 10.92
CA ARG A 465 -13.10 -17.80 10.70
C ARG A 465 -12.46 -19.18 10.72
N MET A 466 -12.78 -20.00 11.71
CA MET A 466 -12.26 -21.37 11.81
C MET A 466 -12.71 -22.25 10.64
N LEU A 467 -14.01 -22.23 10.32
CA LEU A 467 -14.55 -22.99 9.19
C LEU A 467 -13.90 -22.60 7.86
N VAL A 468 -13.72 -21.30 7.62
CA VAL A 468 -13.03 -20.80 6.43
C VAL A 468 -11.58 -21.27 6.40
N ALA A 469 -10.83 -21.15 7.49
CA ALA A 469 -9.43 -21.60 7.54
C ALA A 469 -9.29 -23.09 7.21
N GLN A 470 -10.19 -23.93 7.72
CA GLN A 470 -10.25 -25.36 7.41
C GLN A 470 -10.60 -25.62 5.93
N ASN A 471 -11.58 -24.91 5.38
CA ASN A 471 -11.97 -25.04 3.97
C ASN A 471 -10.89 -24.52 3.01
N LEU A 472 -10.05 -23.57 3.42
CA LEU A 472 -8.90 -23.14 2.63
C LEU A 472 -7.82 -24.23 2.51
N LEU A 473 -7.70 -25.14 3.49
CA LEU A 473 -6.90 -26.36 3.32
C LEU A 473 -7.52 -27.31 2.30
N THR A 474 -8.85 -27.46 2.29
CA THR A 474 -9.54 -28.25 1.25
C THR A 474 -9.27 -27.66 -0.13
N LYS A 475 -9.30 -26.33 -0.24
CA LYS A 475 -8.98 -25.63 -1.49
C LYS A 475 -7.53 -25.87 -1.92
N LEU A 476 -6.57 -25.80 -1.00
CA LEU A 476 -5.17 -26.15 -1.27
C LEU A 476 -5.06 -27.60 -1.76
N PHE A 477 -5.72 -28.54 -1.10
CA PHE A 477 -5.75 -29.96 -1.48
C PHE A 477 -6.21 -30.12 -2.92
N ILE A 478 -7.40 -29.60 -3.26
CA ILE A 478 -7.93 -29.65 -4.63
C ILE A 478 -6.96 -29.01 -5.63
N GLU A 479 -6.46 -27.80 -5.36
CA GLU A 479 -5.54 -27.09 -6.28
C GLU A 479 -4.19 -27.80 -6.48
N THR A 480 -3.83 -28.76 -5.62
CA THR A 480 -2.54 -29.49 -5.69
C THR A 480 -2.68 -30.94 -6.15
N THR A 481 -3.86 -31.56 -6.00
CA THR A 481 -4.13 -32.94 -6.44
C THR A 481 -4.96 -33.03 -7.71
N ALA A 482 -5.78 -32.03 -7.99
CA ALA A 482 -6.69 -31.94 -9.14
C ALA A 482 -6.62 -30.52 -9.76
N PRO A 483 -5.44 -30.13 -10.29
CA PRO A 483 -5.18 -28.75 -10.74
C PRO A 483 -6.10 -28.27 -11.89
N GLU A 484 -6.76 -29.19 -12.60
CA GLU A 484 -7.76 -28.90 -13.62
C GLU A 484 -9.08 -28.35 -13.06
N ILE A 485 -9.35 -28.55 -11.76
CA ILE A 485 -10.57 -28.05 -11.11
C ILE A 485 -10.38 -26.56 -10.78
N ALA A 486 -11.19 -25.71 -11.41
CA ALA A 486 -11.23 -24.29 -11.10
C ALA A 486 -11.86 -24.05 -9.71
N THR A 487 -11.09 -23.49 -8.79
CA THR A 487 -11.55 -23.20 -7.41
C THR A 487 -11.58 -21.70 -7.08
N ARG A 488 -11.20 -20.84 -8.03
CA ARG A 488 -11.14 -19.38 -7.86
C ARG A 488 -12.28 -18.71 -8.62
N LEU A 489 -13.11 -17.98 -7.88
CA LEU A 489 -14.29 -17.28 -8.42
C LEU A 489 -13.91 -15.98 -9.15
N VAL A 490 -12.79 -15.36 -8.77
CA VAL A 490 -12.25 -14.13 -9.36
C VAL A 490 -10.72 -14.24 -9.37
N GLY A 491 -10.08 -13.90 -10.49
CA GLY A 491 -8.67 -14.23 -10.82
C GLY A 491 -8.48 -15.74 -11.14
N ARG A 492 -7.47 -16.24 -11.85
CA ARG A 492 -6.32 -15.67 -12.57
C ARG A 492 -6.60 -15.31 -14.05
N GLU A 493 -7.81 -15.57 -14.56
CA GLU A 493 -8.31 -15.10 -15.88
C GLU A 493 -9.78 -14.60 -15.79
N ALA A 494 -10.37 -14.59 -14.59
CA ALA A 494 -11.82 -14.55 -14.39
C ALA A 494 -12.43 -13.13 -14.16
N ALA A 495 -11.76 -12.05 -14.61
CA ALA A 495 -12.35 -10.70 -14.54
C ALA A 495 -13.04 -10.28 -15.86
N HIS A 496 -13.04 -11.13 -16.89
CA HIS A 496 -13.59 -10.84 -18.21
C HIS A 496 -14.79 -11.74 -18.57
N VAL A 497 -15.73 -11.90 -17.63
CA VAL A 497 -17.12 -12.27 -17.99
C VAL A 497 -18.04 -11.12 -17.60
#